data_AF-A0A9Q0ZTN6-F1
#
_entry.id   AF-A0A9Q0ZTN6-F1
#
_cell.length_a   1.000
_cell.length_b   1.000
_cell.length_c   1.000
_cell.angle_alpha   90.00
_cell.angle_beta   90.00
_cell.angle_gamma   90.00
#
_symmetry.space_group_name_H-M   'P 1'
#
loop_
_entity.id
_entity.type
_entity.pdbx_description
1 polymer ?
#
loop_
_entity_poly.entity_id
_entity_poly.type
_entity_poly.pdbx_seq_one_letter_code
_entity_poly.pdbx_strand_id
1 'polypeptide(L)'
;MPGAIEVSVLDFMGLQSSSPPSQMSIKVSMGKREYETRDKGDFIFPLATLRENLIVTLLDAKGNEISHTGVETRLVVEKGIWDDTFPLEGGGHVRMKLQFVLSEEDRHRIRLMRELALKKKHDELLSREPRCTEYASSVDSRDASSSRTKHEVSDSRKGVFQSEVMATQVSLIVTLPTFSKSGKSSLENGEGSNCVLKQTSPNDPDKP
;
A
#
# COMPACT_ATOMS: atom_id res chain seq x y z
N MET A 1 7.12 -1.45 -2.38
CA MET A 1 6.01 -0.57 -2.80
C MET A 1 5.61 0.20 -1.55
N PRO A 2 5.76 1.54 -1.53
CA PRO A 2 5.48 2.33 -0.35
C PRO A 2 3.98 2.43 -0.11
N GLY A 3 3.57 2.44 1.15
CA GLY A 3 2.20 2.65 1.61
C GLY A 3 2.05 2.19 3.05
N ALA A 4 0.82 2.02 3.52
CA ALA A 4 0.54 1.40 4.80
C ALA A 4 -0.64 0.43 4.70
N ILE A 5 -0.68 -0.54 5.61
CA ILE A 5 -1.83 -1.41 5.82
C ILE A 5 -2.51 -0.97 7.11
N GLU A 6 -3.76 -0.57 7.00
CA GLU A 6 -4.66 -0.38 8.13
C GLU A 6 -5.32 -1.72 8.44
N VAL A 7 -5.35 -2.09 9.72
CA VAL A 7 -5.90 -3.34 10.22
C VAL A 7 -6.89 -3.00 11.32
N SER A 8 -8.17 -3.27 11.10
CA SER A 8 -9.22 -3.13 12.08
C SER A 8 -9.69 -4.51 12.51
N VAL A 9 -9.43 -4.86 13.77
CA VAL A 9 -9.90 -6.10 14.38
C VAL A 9 -11.30 -5.88 14.92
N LEU A 10 -12.29 -6.56 14.34
CA LEU A 10 -13.70 -6.28 14.59
C LEU A 10 -14.33 -7.24 15.61
N ASP A 11 -14.06 -8.54 15.52
CA ASP A 11 -14.66 -9.53 16.41
C ASP A 11 -13.94 -10.88 16.39
N PHE A 12 -14.19 -11.71 17.40
CA PHE A 12 -13.70 -13.10 17.49
C PHE A 12 -14.85 -14.04 17.79
N MET A 13 -14.90 -15.17 17.09
CA MET A 13 -15.99 -16.13 17.21
C MET A 13 -15.48 -17.55 17.28
N GLY A 14 -16.19 -18.42 18.00
CA GLY A 14 -15.91 -19.86 18.01
C GLY A 14 -14.61 -20.26 18.70
N LEU A 15 -14.11 -19.44 19.63
CA LEU A 15 -12.92 -19.75 20.41
C LEU A 15 -13.23 -20.79 21.50
N GLN A 16 -12.53 -21.93 21.48
CA GLN A 16 -12.57 -22.91 22.56
C GLN A 16 -11.51 -22.56 23.62
N SER A 17 -11.67 -21.42 24.30
CA SER A 17 -10.76 -21.01 25.36
C SER A 17 -11.34 -21.33 26.73
N SER A 18 -10.49 -21.82 27.65
CA SER A 18 -10.84 -21.98 29.07
C SER A 18 -10.95 -20.64 29.80
N SER A 19 -10.38 -19.57 29.22
CA SER A 19 -10.36 -18.24 29.80
C SER A 19 -11.51 -17.38 29.26
N PRO A 20 -12.10 -16.50 30.09
CA PRO A 20 -13.11 -15.56 29.61
C PRO A 20 -12.56 -14.66 28.50
N PRO A 21 -13.34 -14.33 27.47
CA PRO A 21 -12.90 -13.44 26.39
C PRO A 21 -12.44 -12.07 26.88
N SER A 22 -12.97 -11.59 28.01
CA SER A 22 -12.57 -10.34 28.66
C SER A 22 -11.15 -10.32 29.23
N GLN A 23 -10.48 -11.47 29.32
CA GLN A 23 -9.11 -11.60 29.80
C GLN A 23 -8.10 -11.94 28.70
N MET A 24 -8.56 -12.14 27.46
CA MET A 24 -7.71 -12.44 26.32
C MET A 24 -7.15 -11.14 25.74
N SER A 25 -6.02 -11.23 25.03
CA SER A 25 -5.49 -10.11 24.25
C SER A 25 -5.15 -10.55 22.83
N ILE A 26 -5.07 -9.59 21.92
CA ILE A 26 -4.77 -9.80 20.52
C ILE A 26 -3.50 -9.04 20.20
N LYS A 27 -2.56 -9.79 19.66
CA LYS A 27 -1.33 -9.28 19.11
C LYS A 27 -1.39 -9.32 17.59
N VAL A 28 -1.14 -8.19 16.96
CA VAL A 28 -1.00 -8.07 15.51
C VAL A 28 0.44 -7.73 15.21
N SER A 29 1.11 -8.50 14.36
CA SER A 29 2.50 -8.28 14.01
C SER A 29 2.76 -8.35 12.50
N MET A 30 3.77 -7.61 12.06
CA MET A 30 4.28 -7.64 10.69
C MET A 30 5.78 -7.39 10.72
N GLY A 31 6.56 -8.42 10.38
CA GLY A 31 8.01 -8.38 10.47
C GLY A 31 8.48 -8.13 11.91
N LYS A 32 9.14 -6.99 12.14
CA LYS A 32 9.66 -6.58 13.46
C LYS A 32 8.69 -5.74 14.29
N ARG A 33 7.52 -5.38 13.74
CA ARG A 33 6.55 -4.52 14.40
C ARG A 33 5.45 -5.37 14.99
N GLU A 34 5.05 -5.05 16.21
CA GLU A 34 3.95 -5.71 16.91
C GLU A 34 3.14 -4.68 17.69
N TYR A 35 1.84 -4.93 17.76
CA TYR A 35 0.88 -4.18 18.56
C TYR A 35 0.03 -5.17 19.32
N GLU A 36 -0.31 -4.86 20.58
CA GLU A 36 -1.16 -5.69 21.40
C GLU A 36 -2.32 -4.85 21.96
N THR A 37 -3.54 -5.40 21.94
CA THR A 37 -4.74 -4.82 22.53
C THR A 37 -5.52 -5.90 23.28
N ARG A 38 -6.31 -5.54 24.29
CA ARG A 38 -7.16 -6.51 25.02
C ARG A 38 -8.49 -6.81 24.30
N ASP A 39 -8.96 -5.89 23.47
CA ASP A 39 -10.27 -6.01 22.83
C ASP A 39 -10.15 -5.73 21.32
N LYS A 40 -10.93 -4.80 20.79
CA LYS A 40 -10.88 -4.39 19.39
C LYS A 40 -9.79 -3.33 19.23
N GLY A 41 -9.25 -3.22 18.03
CA GLY A 41 -8.16 -2.30 17.77
C GLY A 41 -7.98 -2.00 16.31
N ASP A 42 -7.56 -0.77 16.06
CA ASP A 42 -7.13 -0.29 14.75
C ASP A 42 -5.60 -0.12 14.79
N PHE A 43 -4.92 -0.72 13.83
CA PHE A 43 -3.46 -0.73 13.73
C PHE A 43 -3.03 -0.27 12.35
N ILE A 44 -1.90 0.42 12.29
CA ILE A 44 -1.34 0.90 11.03
C ILE A 44 0.09 0.38 10.88
N PHE A 45 0.32 -0.37 9.80
CA PHE A 45 1.61 -0.95 9.49
C PHE A 45 2.20 -0.31 8.24
N PRO A 46 3.31 0.44 8.36
CA PRO A 46 4.01 0.96 7.18
C PRO A 46 4.52 -0.20 6.31
N LEU A 47 4.12 -0.21 5.05
CA LEU A 47 4.44 -1.25 4.08
C LEU A 47 5.60 -0.79 3.20
N ALA A 48 6.78 -1.34 3.42
CA ALA A 48 7.95 -1.13 2.56
C ALA A 48 8.07 -2.24 1.49
N THR A 49 7.79 -3.48 1.89
CA THR A 49 7.88 -4.68 1.06
C THR A 49 6.63 -5.54 1.23
N LEU A 50 6.35 -6.39 0.24
CA LEU A 50 5.23 -7.36 0.28
C LEU A 50 5.67 -8.76 0.72
N ARG A 51 6.91 -8.88 1.25
CA ARG A 51 7.48 -10.17 1.65
C ARG A 51 7.05 -10.58 3.06
N GLU A 52 6.75 -9.58 3.88
CA GLU A 52 6.32 -9.78 5.25
C GLU A 52 4.81 -9.99 5.27
N ASN A 53 4.37 -11.04 5.95
CA ASN A 53 2.95 -11.31 6.17
C ASN A 53 2.50 -10.67 7.48
N LEU A 54 1.21 -10.33 7.54
CA LEU A 54 0.57 -9.91 8.78
C LEU A 54 0.21 -11.18 9.57
N ILE A 55 0.60 -11.23 10.84
CA ILE A 55 0.25 -12.33 11.74
C ILE A 55 -0.65 -11.76 12.83
N VAL A 56 -1.80 -12.40 13.04
CA VAL A 56 -2.72 -12.09 14.13
C VAL A 56 -2.68 -13.26 15.10
N THR A 57 -2.26 -12.98 16.33
CA THR A 57 -2.12 -13.96 17.41
C THR A 57 -3.05 -13.60 18.54
N LEU A 58 -3.81 -14.59 19.01
CA LEU A 58 -4.65 -14.51 20.18
C LEU A 58 -3.87 -15.03 21.40
N LEU A 59 -3.87 -14.25 22.48
CA LEU A 59 -3.14 -14.52 23.70
C LEU A 59 -4.09 -14.76 24.89
N ASP A 60 -3.66 -15.61 25.83
CA ASP A 60 -4.35 -15.87 27.09
C ASP A 60 -4.12 -14.76 28.13
N ALA A 61 -4.77 -14.88 29.28
CA ALA A 61 -4.63 -13.94 30.40
C ALA A 61 -3.20 -13.83 30.97
N LYS A 62 -2.33 -14.80 30.65
CA LYS A 62 -0.92 -14.85 31.03
C LYS A 62 0.02 -14.37 29.91
N GLY A 63 -0.51 -14.03 28.73
CA GLY A 63 0.25 -13.63 27.55
C GLY A 63 0.76 -14.80 26.69
N ASN A 64 0.29 -16.02 26.91
CA ASN A 64 0.65 -17.18 26.09
C ASN A 64 -0.19 -17.23 24.81
N GLU A 65 0.41 -17.67 23.72
CA GLU A 65 -0.31 -17.88 22.47
C GLU A 65 -1.34 -19.02 22.57
N ILE A 66 -2.58 -18.72 22.23
CA ILE A 66 -3.69 -19.67 22.11
C ILE A 66 -3.85 -20.13 20.66
N SER A 67 -3.82 -19.18 19.73
CA SER A 67 -4.05 -19.44 18.30
C SER A 67 -3.52 -18.28 17.46
N HIS A 68 -3.24 -18.52 16.19
CA HIS A 68 -2.88 -17.46 15.27
C HIS A 68 -3.46 -17.68 13.87
N THR A 69 -3.38 -16.63 13.05
CA THR A 69 -3.68 -16.65 11.62
C THR A 69 -2.71 -15.74 10.88
N GLY A 70 -2.36 -16.13 9.65
CA GLY A 70 -1.47 -15.36 8.78
C GLY A 70 -2.23 -14.81 7.57
N VAL A 71 -1.99 -13.54 7.24
CA VAL A 71 -2.54 -12.86 6.08
C VAL A 71 -1.41 -12.37 5.19
N GLU A 72 -1.40 -12.80 3.94
CA GLU A 72 -0.44 -12.33 2.96
C GLU A 72 -0.68 -10.86 2.62
N THR A 73 0.31 -10.00 2.89
CA THR A 73 0.18 -8.55 2.63
C THR A 73 0.00 -8.24 1.16
N ARG A 74 0.53 -9.09 0.28
CA ARG A 74 0.30 -9.00 -1.17
C ARG A 74 -1.20 -9.08 -1.52
N LEU A 75 -1.95 -9.99 -0.89
CA LEU A 75 -3.39 -10.13 -1.14
C LEU A 75 -4.17 -8.90 -0.65
N VAL A 76 -3.75 -8.30 0.46
CA VAL A 76 -4.35 -7.05 0.96
C VAL A 76 -4.20 -5.93 -0.06
N VAL A 77 -3.00 -5.79 -0.65
CA VAL A 77 -2.73 -4.80 -1.70
C VAL A 77 -3.56 -5.06 -2.95
N GLU A 78 -3.66 -6.32 -3.39
CA GLU A 78 -4.40 -6.69 -4.60
C GLU A 78 -5.91 -6.46 -4.45
N LYS A 79 -6.47 -6.72 -3.26
CA LYS A 79 -7.90 -6.50 -2.96
C LYS A 79 -8.23 -5.04 -2.64
N GLY A 80 -7.25 -4.26 -2.15
CA GLY A 80 -7.42 -2.87 -1.73
C GLY A 80 -8.12 -2.73 -0.39
N ILE A 81 -9.41 -3.09 -0.32
CA ILE A 81 -10.19 -3.21 0.92
C ILE A 81 -10.59 -4.68 1.07
N TRP A 82 -10.28 -5.27 2.20
CA TRP A 82 -10.57 -6.67 2.51
C TRP A 82 -11.22 -6.78 3.89
N ASP A 83 -12.55 -6.93 3.90
CA ASP A 83 -13.34 -7.17 5.11
C ASP A 83 -13.85 -8.60 5.07
N ASP A 84 -13.31 -9.45 5.94
CA ASP A 84 -13.56 -10.89 5.89
C ASP A 84 -13.33 -11.57 7.25
N THR A 85 -13.69 -12.85 7.31
CA THR A 85 -13.51 -13.72 8.46
C THR A 85 -12.37 -14.70 8.20
N PHE A 86 -11.36 -14.66 9.05
CA PHE A 86 -10.14 -15.46 8.89
C PHE A 86 -10.12 -16.58 9.93
N PRO A 87 -9.84 -17.83 9.51
CA PRO A 87 -9.75 -18.96 10.44
C PRO A 87 -8.48 -18.83 11.29
N LEU A 88 -8.59 -19.25 12.55
CA LEU A 88 -7.46 -19.38 13.48
C LEU A 88 -7.01 -20.84 13.54
N GLU A 89 -5.71 -21.08 13.61
CA GLU A 89 -5.15 -22.44 13.58
C GLU A 89 -5.54 -23.30 14.80
N GLY A 90 -5.90 -22.65 15.92
CA GLY A 90 -6.44 -23.27 17.14
C GLY A 90 -7.96 -23.43 17.17
N GLY A 91 -8.65 -23.16 16.06
CA GLY A 91 -10.10 -23.15 15.97
C GLY A 91 -10.71 -21.78 16.27
N GLY A 92 -11.92 -21.56 15.76
CA GLY A 92 -12.56 -20.26 15.76
C GLY A 92 -12.10 -19.37 14.60
N HIS A 93 -12.59 -18.14 14.61
CA HIS A 93 -12.39 -17.18 13.55
C HIS A 93 -12.24 -15.78 14.11
N VAL A 94 -11.50 -14.95 13.38
CA VAL A 94 -11.39 -13.51 13.62
C VAL A 94 -11.98 -12.76 12.43
N ARG A 95 -12.89 -11.83 12.69
CA ARG A 95 -13.38 -10.90 11.67
C ARG A 95 -12.52 -9.65 11.71
N MET A 96 -11.90 -9.32 10.59
CA MET A 96 -11.06 -8.14 10.47
C MET A 96 -11.26 -7.47 9.12
N LYS A 97 -11.02 -6.16 9.12
CA LYS A 97 -10.96 -5.34 7.92
C LYS A 97 -9.52 -4.87 7.71
N LEU A 98 -8.94 -5.23 6.56
CA LEU A 98 -7.62 -4.79 6.13
C LEU A 98 -7.77 -3.83 4.96
N GLN A 99 -6.98 -2.76 4.96
CA GLN A 99 -6.99 -1.79 3.86
C GLN A 99 -5.58 -1.33 3.54
N PHE A 100 -5.22 -1.38 2.26
CA PHE A 100 -4.00 -0.72 1.78
C PHE A 100 -4.27 0.75 1.48
N VAL A 101 -3.49 1.63 2.09
CA VAL A 101 -3.59 3.08 1.93
C VAL A 101 -2.27 3.67 1.43
N LEU A 102 -2.39 4.64 0.52
CA LEU A 102 -1.30 5.48 0.05
C LEU A 102 -1.52 6.90 0.57
N SER A 103 -0.51 7.47 1.23
CA SER A 103 -0.50 8.87 1.63
C SER A 103 -0.58 9.79 0.40
N GLU A 104 -1.03 11.04 0.57
CA GLU A 104 -1.06 11.97 -0.57
C GLU A 104 0.35 12.22 -1.13
N GLU A 105 1.37 12.24 -0.26
CA GLU A 105 2.76 12.33 -0.69
C GLU A 105 3.16 11.14 -1.57
N ASP A 106 2.80 9.92 -1.18
CA ASP A 106 3.06 8.72 -1.98
C ASP A 106 2.34 8.77 -3.33
N ARG A 107 1.06 9.18 -3.33
CA ARG A 107 0.26 9.34 -4.55
C ARG A 107 0.88 10.37 -5.48
N HIS A 108 1.32 11.51 -4.95
CA HIS A 108 1.97 12.57 -5.71
C HIS A 108 3.30 12.08 -6.30
N ARG A 109 4.14 11.42 -5.49
CA ARG A 109 5.40 10.83 -5.95
C ARG A 109 5.21 9.79 -7.05
N ILE A 110 4.20 8.93 -6.93
CA ILE A 110 3.86 7.94 -7.96
C ILE A 110 3.46 8.65 -9.27
N ARG A 111 2.66 9.71 -9.21
CA ARG A 111 2.27 10.51 -10.40
C ARG A 111 3.50 11.13 -11.07
N LEU A 112 4.36 11.80 -10.30
CA LEU A 112 5.60 12.41 -10.78
C LEU A 112 6.52 11.38 -11.44
N MET A 113 6.79 10.26 -10.78
CA MET A 113 7.69 9.23 -11.31
C MET A 113 7.16 8.62 -12.60
N ARG A 114 5.83 8.45 -12.72
CA ARG A 114 5.21 7.99 -13.97
C ARG A 114 5.36 9.01 -15.09
N GLU A 115 5.12 10.29 -14.81
CA GLU A 115 5.29 11.36 -15.80
C GLU A 115 6.74 11.47 -16.27
N LEU A 116 7.69 11.43 -15.34
CA LEU A 116 9.13 11.47 -15.64
C LEU A 116 9.57 10.25 -16.46
N ALA A 117 9.06 9.05 -16.15
CA ALA A 117 9.34 7.85 -16.92
C ALA A 117 8.80 7.94 -18.35
N LEU A 118 7.62 8.54 -18.54
CA LEU A 118 7.03 8.78 -19.87
C LEU A 118 7.84 9.81 -20.66
N LYS A 119 8.23 10.92 -20.03
CA LYS A 119 9.11 11.94 -20.64
C LYS A 119 10.42 11.34 -21.08
N LYS A 120 11.10 10.59 -20.18
CA LYS A 120 12.35 9.90 -20.50
C LYS A 120 12.19 8.92 -21.68
N LYS A 121 11.10 8.15 -21.72
CA LYS A 121 10.82 7.25 -22.86
C LYS A 121 10.70 8.02 -24.18
N HIS A 122 10.04 9.18 -24.16
CA HIS A 122 9.90 10.01 -25.36
C HIS A 122 11.23 10.65 -25.78
N ASP A 123 11.98 11.19 -24.82
CA ASP A 123 13.29 11.81 -25.06
C ASP A 123 14.31 10.78 -25.56
N GLU A 124 14.27 9.53 -25.08
CA GLU A 124 15.12 8.44 -25.59
C GLU A 124 14.76 8.06 -27.05
N LEU A 125 13.48 8.10 -27.42
CA LEU A 125 13.06 7.87 -28.81
C LEU A 125 13.48 9.00 -29.75
N LEU A 126 13.48 10.24 -29.27
CA LEU A 126 13.92 11.40 -30.07
C LEU A 126 15.45 11.56 -30.11
N SER A 127 16.17 11.12 -29.07
CA SER A 127 17.63 11.19 -28.99
C SER A 127 18.34 9.98 -29.59
N ARG A 128 17.61 8.93 -29.99
CA ARG A 128 18.13 7.85 -30.84
C ARG A 128 18.22 8.34 -32.28
N GLU A 129 19.17 9.24 -32.54
CA GLU A 129 19.68 9.53 -33.87
C GLU A 129 20.10 8.18 -34.50
N PRO A 130 19.64 7.82 -35.70
CA PRO A 130 20.26 6.71 -36.42
C PRO A 130 21.70 7.14 -36.67
N ARG A 131 22.66 6.57 -35.95
CA ARG A 131 24.06 6.63 -36.36
C ARG A 131 24.12 5.96 -37.73
N CYS A 132 23.99 6.76 -38.79
CA CYS A 132 24.52 6.42 -40.09
C CYS A 132 25.96 5.98 -39.83
N THR A 133 26.20 4.70 -40.05
CA THR A 133 27.53 4.15 -40.04
C THR A 133 28.23 4.79 -41.24
N GLU A 134 28.98 5.86 -40.98
CA GLU A 134 29.87 6.46 -41.97
C GLU A 134 30.91 5.42 -42.37
N TYR A 135 30.59 4.71 -43.46
CA TYR A 135 31.49 4.33 -44.55
C TYR A 135 32.98 4.57 -44.28
N ALA A 136 33.60 3.62 -43.58
CA ALA A 136 34.97 3.23 -43.86
C ALA A 136 34.90 1.90 -44.62
N SER A 137 34.83 1.96 -45.94
CA SER A 137 35.20 0.81 -46.76
C SER A 137 35.66 1.28 -48.13
N SER A 138 36.91 0.96 -48.38
CA SER A 138 37.63 1.02 -49.65
C SER A 138 36.82 0.51 -50.83
N VAL A 139 37.16 1.10 -51.97
CA VAL A 139 36.83 0.72 -53.34
C VAL A 139 37.08 -0.77 -53.60
N ASP A 140 36.19 -1.33 -54.43
CA ASP A 140 36.22 -2.59 -55.17
C ASP A 140 36.21 -3.88 -54.35
N SER A 141 35.27 -4.81 -54.55
CA SER A 141 34.85 -5.34 -55.85
C SER A 141 33.63 -6.29 -55.73
N ARG A 142 32.85 -6.38 -56.82
CA ARG A 142 32.04 -7.51 -57.33
C ARG A 142 32.11 -8.83 -56.52
N ASP A 143 31.02 -9.54 -56.20
CA ASP A 143 29.92 -10.00 -57.06
C ASP A 143 28.78 -10.62 -56.21
N ALA A 144 27.62 -10.77 -56.86
CA ALA A 144 26.57 -11.78 -56.64
C ALA A 144 25.76 -11.74 -55.33
N SER A 145 24.48 -11.38 -55.45
CA SER A 145 23.35 -12.31 -55.33
C SER A 145 22.03 -11.59 -55.01
N SER A 146 20.95 -12.20 -55.48
CA SER A 146 19.53 -11.88 -55.31
C SER A 146 19.15 -11.45 -53.89
N SER A 147 18.13 -10.65 -53.62
CA SER A 147 16.78 -10.67 -54.18
C SER A 147 16.05 -9.37 -53.81
N ARG A 148 15.16 -8.93 -54.70
CA ARG A 148 14.36 -7.72 -54.63
C ARG A 148 13.03 -8.00 -53.91
N THR A 149 12.70 -7.29 -52.84
CA THR A 149 11.32 -6.92 -52.44
C THR A 149 11.39 -5.62 -51.62
N LYS A 150 11.37 -4.45 -52.29
CA LYS A 150 10.21 -3.57 -52.44
C LYS A 150 9.62 -3.09 -51.10
N HIS A 151 10.11 -1.92 -50.70
CA HIS A 151 9.51 -0.99 -49.76
C HIS A 151 8.46 -0.16 -50.49
N GLU A 152 7.21 -0.21 -50.03
CA GLU A 152 6.18 0.78 -50.35
C GLU A 152 5.44 1.10 -49.05
N VAL A 153 5.93 2.14 -48.34
CA VAL A 153 5.23 2.75 -47.21
C VAL A 153 4.40 3.88 -47.79
N SER A 154 3.09 3.69 -47.83
CA SER A 154 2.13 4.73 -48.16
C SER A 154 1.87 5.56 -46.91
N ASP A 155 2.51 6.73 -46.83
CA ASP A 155 2.16 7.79 -45.90
C ASP A 155 0.78 8.36 -46.26
N SER A 156 -0.18 8.28 -45.34
CA SER A 156 -1.37 9.12 -45.38
C SER A 156 -1.64 9.69 -43.99
N ARG A 157 -0.97 10.81 -43.71
CA ARG A 157 -1.37 11.76 -42.67
C ARG A 157 -2.70 12.41 -43.06
N LYS A 158 -3.73 12.25 -42.25
CA LYS A 158 -4.82 13.21 -42.06
C LYS A 158 -5.62 12.84 -40.80
N GLY A 159 -5.12 13.28 -39.64
CA GLY A 159 -5.90 13.37 -38.41
C GLY A 159 -6.10 14.84 -38.10
N VAL A 160 -7.20 15.42 -38.60
CA VAL A 160 -7.66 16.75 -38.19
C VAL A 160 -8.25 16.60 -36.80
N PHE A 161 -7.51 17.00 -35.76
CA PHE A 161 -8.10 17.20 -34.44
C PHE A 161 -8.77 18.58 -34.45
N GLN A 162 -10.08 18.60 -34.64
CA GLN A 162 -10.88 19.76 -34.28
C GLN A 162 -10.98 19.79 -32.75
N SER A 163 -10.45 20.87 -32.17
CA SER A 163 -10.67 21.23 -30.79
C SER A 163 -12.06 21.86 -30.72
N GLU A 164 -13.02 21.17 -30.10
CA GLU A 164 -14.29 21.78 -29.74
C GLU A 164 -14.46 21.74 -28.22
N VAL A 165 -14.41 22.94 -27.64
CA VAL A 165 -14.67 23.23 -26.24
C VAL A 165 -16.18 23.27 -26.07
N MET A 166 -16.75 22.31 -25.36
CA MET A 166 -18.09 22.44 -24.80
C MET A 166 -18.02 22.40 -23.28
N ALA A 167 -18.00 23.61 -22.71
CA ALA A 167 -18.20 23.86 -21.30
C ALA A 167 -19.60 23.39 -20.91
N THR A 168 -19.69 22.27 -20.19
CA THR A 168 -20.90 21.91 -19.46
C THR A 168 -20.65 22.24 -18.00
N GLN A 169 -21.21 23.37 -17.58
CA GLN A 169 -21.34 23.70 -16.17
C GLN A 169 -22.21 22.63 -15.50
N VAL A 170 -21.67 21.94 -14.49
CA VAL A 170 -22.48 21.25 -13.51
C VAL A 170 -22.02 21.70 -12.13
N SER A 171 -22.99 22.30 -11.45
CA SER A 171 -22.95 22.94 -10.14
C SER A 171 -22.18 22.14 -9.09
N LEU A 172 -21.14 22.76 -8.52
CA LEU A 172 -20.54 22.32 -7.26
C LEU A 172 -21.47 22.75 -6.12
N ILE A 173 -22.39 21.87 -5.74
CA ILE A 173 -23.01 21.97 -4.42
C ILE A 173 -22.00 21.39 -3.42
N VAL A 174 -21.17 22.27 -2.87
CA VAL A 174 -20.41 21.99 -1.64
C VAL A 174 -21.39 22.14 -0.48
N THR A 175 -21.89 21.03 0.05
CA THR A 175 -22.52 21.03 1.38
C THR A 175 -21.45 20.71 2.41
N LEU A 176 -20.94 21.76 3.06
CA LEU A 176 -20.24 21.64 4.34
C LEU A 176 -21.18 20.98 5.36
N PRO A 177 -20.75 19.96 6.13
CA PRO A 177 -21.42 19.65 7.37
C PRO A 177 -21.12 20.77 8.37
N THR A 178 -22.07 21.69 8.52
CA THR A 178 -22.14 22.61 9.66
C THR A 178 -22.41 21.80 10.93
N PHE A 179 -21.39 21.60 11.76
CA PHE A 179 -21.62 21.24 13.15
C PHE A 179 -22.09 22.49 13.90
N SER A 180 -23.36 22.47 14.29
CA SER A 180 -24.02 23.48 15.11
C SER A 180 -23.34 23.59 16.47
N LYS A 181 -22.89 24.80 16.81
CA LYS A 181 -22.49 25.19 18.16
C LYS A 181 -23.75 25.46 18.97
N SER A 182 -24.06 24.58 19.93
CA SER A 182 -25.02 24.88 20.99
C SER A 182 -24.68 24.11 22.26
N GLY A 183 -24.69 24.83 23.39
CA GLY A 183 -24.82 24.22 24.72
C GLY A 183 -23.58 24.32 25.60
N LYS A 184 -23.55 25.34 26.44
CA LYS A 184 -22.75 25.38 27.67
C LYS A 184 -23.20 24.25 28.61
N SER A 185 -22.26 23.49 29.17
CA SER A 185 -22.40 22.98 30.54
C SER A 185 -21.00 22.85 31.15
N SER A 186 -20.85 23.54 32.27
CA SER A 186 -19.65 23.55 33.11
C SER A 186 -19.43 22.23 33.85
N LEU A 187 -18.18 22.06 34.28
CA LEU A 187 -17.70 21.49 35.54
C LEU A 187 -16.98 20.12 35.49
N GLU A 188 -15.71 20.23 35.92
CA GLU A 188 -14.89 19.32 36.74
C GLU A 188 -14.37 17.96 36.23
N ASN A 189 -13.02 17.90 36.32
CA ASN A 189 -12.17 16.84 36.87
C ASN A 189 -11.90 15.55 36.08
N GLY A 190 -10.62 15.17 36.11
CA GLY A 190 -10.24 13.76 36.21
C GLY A 190 -9.22 13.29 35.18
N GLU A 191 -7.94 13.40 35.57
CA GLU A 191 -6.92 12.36 35.40
C GLU A 191 -6.55 11.87 33.98
N GLY A 192 -5.41 12.38 33.52
CA GLY A 192 -4.67 11.78 32.42
C GLY A 192 -4.17 10.38 32.80
N SER A 193 -4.32 9.44 31.88
CA SER A 193 -3.72 8.11 31.97
C SER A 193 -2.91 7.81 30.72
N ASN A 194 -1.71 7.30 30.98
CA ASN A 194 -0.52 7.34 30.15
C ASN A 194 -0.48 6.20 29.11
N CYS A 195 -0.09 6.51 27.88
CA CYS A 195 0.37 5.52 26.90
C CYS A 195 1.83 5.14 27.23
N VAL A 196 2.06 3.94 27.75
CA VAL A 196 3.41 3.45 28.06
C VAL A 196 4.04 2.88 26.78
N LEU A 197 4.95 3.64 26.18
CA LEU A 197 5.93 3.15 25.22
C LEU A 197 7.10 2.54 26.01
N LYS A 198 7.27 1.21 25.96
CA LYS A 198 8.51 0.57 26.42
C LYS A 198 9.52 0.53 25.27
N GLN A 199 10.55 1.36 25.36
CA GLN A 199 11.79 1.20 24.60
C GLN A 199 12.82 0.48 25.48
N THR A 200 13.40 -0.61 24.98
CA THR A 200 14.47 -1.36 25.64
C THR A 200 15.80 -0.94 25.01
N SER A 201 16.67 -0.28 25.77
CA SER A 201 18.08 -0.04 25.39
C SER A 201 18.96 -1.21 25.83
N PRO A 202 20.04 -1.54 25.09
CA PRO A 202 20.98 -2.59 25.44
C PRO A 202 22.04 -2.09 26.44
N ASN A 203 22.31 -2.88 27.49
CA ASN A 203 23.40 -2.65 28.43
C ASN A 203 24.69 -3.34 27.93
N ASP A 204 25.79 -2.59 27.97
CA ASP A 204 27.17 -3.01 27.74
C ASP A 204 27.82 -3.41 29.09
N PRO A 205 28.64 -4.47 29.19
CA PRO A 205 29.30 -4.84 30.44
C PRO A 205 30.80 -4.50 30.43
N ASP A 206 31.27 -3.73 31.42
CA ASP A 206 32.66 -3.75 31.89
C ASP A 206 32.62 -3.58 33.42
N LYS A 207 32.95 -4.60 34.22
CA LYS A 207 34.30 -5.12 34.58
C LYS A 207 34.85 -4.43 35.84
N PRO A 208 35.40 -5.16 36.83
CA PRO A 208 36.42 -4.64 37.73
C PRO A 208 37.85 -4.91 37.24
#